data_AF-A0A1Y5HBF6-F1
#
_entry.id   AF-A0A1Y5HBF6-F1
#
_cell.length_a   1.000
_cell.length_b   1.000
_cell.length_c   1.000
_cell.angle_alpha   90.00
_cell.angle_beta   90.00
_cell.angle_gamma   90.00
#
_symmetry.space_group_name_H-M   'P 1'
#
loop_
_entity.id
_entity.type
_entity.pdbx_description
1 polymer ?
#
loop_
_entity_poly.entity_id
_entity_poly.type
_entity_poly.pdbx_seq_one_letter_code
_entity_poly.pdbx_strand_id
1 'polypeptide(L)'
;MNMVKISKFGIPVSKLTLDEQLSFYERLVHQLTIAVRDIWSDDKIPDSEKVDQMKWINEIMHRIPNKLSQLRNPTYDWKNEHFEEMIAHWVEQNPNIQKLVNHSINDSYKIVTKQY
;
A
#
# COMPACT_ATOMS: atom_id res chain seq x y z
N MET A 1 8.12 -5.07 -28.36
CA MET A 1 9.04 -4.79 -27.23
C MET A 1 8.16 -4.61 -26.00
N ASN A 2 8.04 -5.64 -25.17
CA ASN A 2 7.12 -5.62 -24.04
C ASN A 2 7.60 -4.60 -23.01
N MET A 3 6.81 -3.55 -22.79
CA MET A 3 7.03 -2.64 -21.68
C MET A 3 6.93 -3.46 -20.39
N VAL A 4 8.05 -3.53 -19.66
CA VAL A 4 8.05 -3.95 -18.27
C VAL A 4 7.04 -3.03 -17.57
N LYS A 5 5.89 -3.58 -17.15
CA LYS A 5 4.92 -2.84 -16.33
C LYS A 5 5.63 -2.52 -15.01
N ILE A 6 6.30 -1.37 -14.97
CA ILE A 6 6.65 -0.73 -13.71
C ILE A 6 5.31 -0.54 -12.99
N SER A 7 5.26 -0.93 -11.72
CA SER A 7 4.03 -1.10 -10.92
C SER A 7 2.93 -0.08 -11.22
N LYS A 8 1.66 -0.42 -10.94
CA LYS A 8 0.56 0.57 -11.01
C LYS A 8 0.86 1.87 -10.21
N PHE A 9 1.79 1.81 -9.26
CA PHE A 9 2.20 2.91 -8.40
C PHE A 9 3.58 3.51 -8.75
N GLY A 10 4.22 3.11 -9.85
CA GLY A 10 5.53 3.60 -10.30
C GLY A 10 6.75 3.07 -9.52
N ILE A 11 6.56 2.24 -8.49
CA ILE A 11 7.61 1.73 -7.59
C ILE A 11 7.90 0.24 -7.83
N PRO A 12 9.13 -0.16 -8.17
CA PRO A 12 9.47 -1.56 -8.45
C PRO A 12 9.80 -2.35 -7.17
N VAL A 13 8.81 -2.58 -6.28
CA VAL A 13 9.00 -3.31 -5.01
C VAL A 13 9.61 -4.72 -5.24
N SER A 14 9.28 -5.37 -6.36
CA SER A 14 9.85 -6.67 -6.75
C SER A 14 11.36 -6.67 -7.00
N LYS A 15 11.98 -5.50 -7.20
CA LYS A 15 13.43 -5.36 -7.38
C LYS A 15 14.20 -5.16 -6.08
N LEU A 16 13.49 -4.97 -4.97
CA LEU A 16 14.10 -4.87 -3.65
C LEU A 16 14.59 -6.25 -3.18
N THR A 17 15.60 -6.27 -2.32
CA THR A 17 15.99 -7.48 -1.58
C THR A 17 14.83 -7.98 -0.72
N LEU A 18 14.87 -9.25 -0.28
CA LEU A 18 13.81 -9.80 0.57
C LEU A 18 13.60 -8.97 1.85
N ASP A 19 14.69 -8.60 2.53
CA ASP A 19 14.64 -7.81 3.76
C ASP A 19 14.05 -6.42 3.52
N GLU A 20 14.37 -5.79 2.41
CA GLU A 20 13.78 -4.51 1.99
C GLU A 20 12.30 -4.66 1.64
N GLN A 21 11.88 -5.75 0.97
CA GLN A 21 10.46 -6.00 0.70
C GLN A 21 9.67 -6.20 1.99
N LEU A 22 10.19 -6.98 2.94
CA LEU A 22 9.59 -7.17 4.25
C LEU A 22 9.46 -5.83 4.99
N SER A 23 10.55 -5.07 5.05
CA SER A 23 10.59 -3.73 5.66
C SER A 23 9.62 -2.76 4.99
N PHE A 24 9.48 -2.84 3.66
CA PHE A 24 8.56 -1.99 2.89
C PHE A 24 7.11 -2.26 3.29
N TYR A 25 6.69 -3.52 3.35
CA TYR A 25 5.32 -3.88 3.71
C TYR A 25 5.01 -3.58 5.18
N GLU A 26 5.97 -3.79 6.09
CA GLU A 26 5.86 -3.36 7.49
C GLU A 26 5.75 -1.84 7.62
N ARG A 27 6.50 -1.09 6.80
CA ARG A 27 6.40 0.37 6.78
C ARG A 27 5.09 0.84 6.14
N LEU A 28 4.61 0.15 5.11
CA LEU A 28 3.37 0.49 4.43
C LEU A 28 2.17 0.42 5.37
N VAL A 29 2.04 -0.63 6.18
CA VAL A 29 0.93 -0.72 7.15
C VAL A 29 1.00 0.41 8.20
N HIS A 30 2.21 0.81 8.60
CA HIS A 30 2.41 1.96 9.49
C HIS A 30 1.99 3.27 8.83
N GLN A 31 2.41 3.53 7.58
CA GLN A 31 2.02 4.75 6.86
C GLN A 31 0.51 4.80 6.59
N LEU A 32 -0.13 3.67 6.27
CA LEU A 32 -1.58 3.60 6.11
C LEU A 32 -2.33 3.87 7.43
N THR A 33 -1.75 3.47 8.57
CA THR A 33 -2.29 3.83 9.89
C THR A 33 -2.23 5.35 10.13
N ILE A 34 -1.17 6.02 9.67
CA ILE A 34 -1.08 7.49 9.69
C ILE A 34 -2.17 8.08 8.78
N ALA A 35 -2.31 7.59 7.55
CA ALA A 35 -3.34 8.06 6.63
C ALA A 35 -4.77 7.94 7.20
N VAL A 36 -5.08 6.86 7.92
CA VAL A 36 -6.36 6.69 8.64
C VAL A 36 -6.55 7.78 9.69
N ARG A 37 -5.50 8.13 10.45
CA ARG A 37 -5.57 9.23 11.43
C ARG A 37 -5.76 10.59 10.76
N ASP A 38 -5.10 10.83 9.65
CA ASP A 38 -5.26 12.07 8.88
C ASP A 38 -6.72 12.24 8.45
N ILE A 39 -7.34 11.19 7.88
CA ILE A 39 -8.76 11.17 7.50
C ILE A 39 -9.65 11.41 8.71
N TRP A 40 -9.42 10.68 9.81
CA TRP A 40 -10.24 10.79 11.01
C TRP A 40 -10.23 12.21 11.59
N SER A 41 -9.06 12.85 11.58
CA SER A 41 -8.84 14.19 12.12
C SER A 41 -9.27 15.35 11.21
N ASP A 42 -9.64 15.08 9.95
CA ASP A 42 -10.02 16.15 9.02
C ASP A 42 -11.48 16.58 9.23
N ASP A 43 -11.68 17.67 9.95
CA ASP A 43 -13.02 18.24 10.23
C ASP A 43 -13.76 18.75 8.98
N LYS A 44 -13.10 18.79 7.81
CA LYS A 44 -13.74 19.18 6.55
C LYS A 44 -14.43 18.02 5.83
N ILE A 45 -14.15 16.78 6.22
CA ILE A 45 -14.72 15.58 5.61
C ILE A 45 -15.92 15.12 6.44
N PRO A 46 -17.11 14.89 5.84
CA PRO A 46 -18.24 14.32 6.56
C PRO A 46 -17.93 12.94 7.15
N ASP A 47 -18.45 12.62 8.34
CA ASP A 47 -18.19 11.34 9.02
C ASP A 47 -18.49 10.11 8.13
N SER A 48 -19.55 10.16 7.34
CA SER A 48 -19.89 9.09 6.40
C SER A 48 -18.78 8.84 5.37
N GLU A 49 -18.15 9.91 4.89
CA GLU A 49 -17.06 9.85 3.92
C GLU A 49 -15.74 9.43 4.60
N LYS A 50 -15.48 9.87 5.84
CA LYS A 50 -14.35 9.37 6.65
C LYS A 50 -14.44 7.86 6.81
N VAL A 51 -15.61 7.35 7.19
CA VAL A 51 -15.84 5.91 7.38
C VAL A 51 -15.62 5.14 6.08
N ASP A 52 -16.14 5.64 4.95
CA ASP A 52 -15.95 4.96 3.66
C ASP A 52 -14.47 4.96 3.23
N GLN A 53 -13.77 6.07 3.33
CA GLN A 53 -12.34 6.13 3.02
C GLN A 53 -11.50 5.19 3.91
N MET A 54 -11.73 5.21 5.23
CA MET A 54 -11.01 4.36 6.18
C MET A 54 -11.29 2.87 5.94
N LYS A 55 -12.52 2.50 5.57
CA LYS A 55 -12.89 1.11 5.24
C LYS A 55 -12.01 0.55 4.12
N TRP A 56 -11.85 1.29 3.03
CA TRP A 56 -11.07 0.82 1.88
C TRP A 56 -9.55 0.80 2.16
N ILE A 57 -9.04 1.74 2.96
CA ILE A 57 -7.67 1.66 3.47
C ILE A 57 -7.49 0.43 4.37
N ASN A 58 -8.48 0.11 5.20
CA ASN A 58 -8.44 -1.06 6.07
C ASN A 58 -8.41 -2.38 5.27
N GLU A 59 -9.10 -2.47 4.13
CA GLU A 59 -8.98 -3.63 3.22
C GLU A 59 -7.56 -3.80 2.67
N ILE A 60 -6.85 -2.71 2.37
CA ILE A 60 -5.43 -2.76 1.99
C ILE A 60 -4.60 -3.26 3.18
N MET A 61 -4.80 -2.69 4.37
CA MET A 61 -4.06 -3.06 5.59
C MET A 61 -4.24 -4.54 5.94
N HIS A 62 -5.45 -5.10 5.82
CA HIS A 62 -5.72 -6.52 6.09
C HIS A 62 -4.97 -7.49 5.18
N ARG A 63 -4.51 -7.04 4.01
CA ARG A 63 -3.84 -7.90 3.03
C ARG A 63 -2.32 -7.89 3.19
N ILE A 64 -1.78 -6.87 3.85
CA ILE A 64 -0.34 -6.76 4.14
C ILE A 64 0.18 -7.93 5.01
N PRO A 65 -0.47 -8.36 6.11
CA PRO A 65 -0.03 -9.51 6.88
C PRO A 65 0.07 -10.80 6.04
N ASN A 66 -0.87 -11.02 5.13
CA ASN A 66 -0.84 -12.17 4.23
C ASN A 66 0.37 -12.09 3.29
N LYS A 67 0.68 -10.89 2.78
CA LYS A 67 1.85 -10.67 1.92
C LYS A 67 3.17 -10.88 2.68
N LEU A 68 3.27 -10.37 3.90
CA LEU A 68 4.41 -10.61 4.79
C LEU A 68 4.58 -12.10 5.10
N SER A 69 3.49 -12.81 5.40
CA SER A 69 3.51 -14.25 5.64
C SER A 69 4.00 -15.01 4.41
N GLN A 70 3.56 -14.63 3.21
CA GLN A 70 3.98 -15.23 1.95
C GLN A 70 5.46 -14.98 1.65
N LEU A 71 5.98 -13.78 1.93
CA LEU A 71 7.40 -13.47 1.76
C LEU A 71 8.29 -14.25 2.74
N ARG A 72 7.85 -14.41 3.99
CA ARG A 72 8.59 -15.16 5.02
C ARG A 72 8.53 -16.67 4.78
N ASN A 73 7.40 -17.17 4.29
CA ASN A 73 7.14 -18.58 4.03
C ASN A 73 6.56 -18.72 2.62
N PRO A 74 7.41 -18.85 1.58
CA PRO A 74 6.97 -18.89 0.18
C PRO A 74 6.34 -20.25 -0.16
N THR A 75 5.14 -20.49 0.38
CA THR A 75 4.35 -21.71 0.12
C THR A 75 3.58 -21.63 -1.19
N TYR A 76 3.40 -20.42 -1.74
CA TYR A 76 2.84 -20.16 -3.06
C TYR A 76 3.38 -18.84 -3.62
N ASP A 77 3.39 -18.72 -4.95
CA ASP A 77 3.83 -17.51 -5.65
C ASP A 77 2.71 -16.46 -5.68
N TRP A 78 2.69 -15.56 -4.69
CA TRP A 78 1.87 -14.35 -4.76
C TRP A 78 2.66 -13.21 -5.39
N LYS A 79 2.53 -13.10 -6.70
CA LYS A 79 3.15 -12.05 -7.51
C LYS A 79 2.82 -10.65 -7.00
N ASN A 80 3.82 -9.77 -7.00
CA ASN A 80 3.67 -8.39 -6.53
C ASN A 80 2.63 -7.63 -7.38
N GLU A 81 2.54 -7.92 -8.67
CA GLU A 81 1.57 -7.33 -9.58
C GLU A 81 0.12 -7.59 -9.14
N HIS A 82 -0.19 -8.80 -8.63
CA HIS A 82 -1.52 -9.11 -8.10
C HIS A 82 -1.81 -8.33 -6.81
N PHE A 83 -0.79 -8.09 -5.98
CA PHE A 83 -0.94 -7.25 -4.79
C PHE A 83 -1.22 -5.79 -5.17
N GLU A 84 -0.51 -5.28 -6.18
CA GLU A 84 -0.73 -3.93 -6.70
C GLU A 84 -2.10 -3.76 -7.36
N GLU A 85 -2.57 -4.76 -8.10
CA GLU A 85 -3.91 -4.79 -8.68
C GLU A 85 -4.99 -4.75 -7.61
N MET A 86 -4.78 -5.47 -6.50
CA MET A 86 -5.67 -5.45 -5.35
C MET A 86 -5.69 -4.07 -4.66
N ILE A 87 -4.54 -3.42 -4.45
CA ILE A 87 -4.52 -2.04 -3.93
C ILE A 87 -5.30 -1.11 -4.87
N ALA A 88 -5.05 -1.20 -6.18
CA ALA A 88 -5.72 -0.38 -7.17
C ALA A 88 -7.24 -0.60 -7.15
N HIS A 89 -7.69 -1.84 -7.00
CA HIS A 89 -9.10 -2.16 -6.86
C HIS A 89 -9.76 -1.45 -5.66
N TRP A 90 -9.09 -1.41 -4.50
CA TRP A 90 -9.62 -0.71 -3.32
C TRP A 90 -9.60 0.81 -3.46
N VAL A 91 -8.59 1.35 -4.16
CA VAL A 91 -8.57 2.77 -4.53
C VAL A 91 -9.71 3.11 -5.50
N GLU A 92 -10.07 2.22 -6.41
CA GLU A 92 -11.20 2.40 -7.32
C GLU A 92 -12.55 2.43 -6.58
N GLN A 93 -12.67 1.79 -5.40
CA GLN A 93 -13.89 1.84 -4.59
C GLN A 93 -14.13 3.23 -3.98
N ASN A 94 -13.07 3.96 -3.63
CA ASN A 94 -13.15 5.36 -3.23
C ASN A 94 -11.90 6.13 -3.70
N PRO A 95 -11.99 6.86 -4.83
CA PRO A 95 -10.86 7.60 -5.39
C PRO A 95 -10.24 8.66 -4.47
N ASN A 96 -10.97 9.13 -3.44
CA ASN A 96 -10.46 10.13 -2.51
C ASN A 96 -9.27 9.60 -1.68
N ILE A 97 -9.12 8.27 -1.53
CA ILE A 97 -7.98 7.68 -0.83
C ILE A 97 -6.70 7.62 -1.67
N GLN A 98 -6.78 7.83 -2.99
CA GLN A 98 -5.67 7.61 -3.92
C GLN A 98 -4.41 8.37 -3.52
N LYS A 99 -4.55 9.66 -3.17
CA LYS A 99 -3.41 10.50 -2.81
C LYS A 99 -2.72 9.99 -1.54
N LEU A 100 -3.49 9.61 -0.52
CA LEU A 100 -2.98 9.11 0.76
C LEU A 100 -2.31 7.73 0.60
N VAL A 101 -2.90 6.85 -0.20
CA VAL A 101 -2.32 5.52 -0.50
C VAL A 101 -1.01 5.68 -1.28
N ASN A 102 -0.99 6.52 -2.33
CA ASN A 102 0.22 6.81 -3.09
C ASN A 102 1.32 7.41 -2.21
N HIS A 103 0.97 8.36 -1.34
CA HIS A 103 1.91 8.94 -0.39
C HIS A 103 2.49 7.87 0.54
N SER A 104 1.63 7.01 1.10
CA SER A 104 2.04 5.92 1.99
C SER A 104 2.99 4.93 1.31
N ILE A 105 2.71 4.58 0.05
CA ILE A 105 3.57 3.71 -0.78
C ILE A 105 4.92 4.37 -1.05
N ASN A 106 4.93 5.63 -1.48
CA ASN A 106 6.16 6.36 -1.79
C ASN A 106 7.05 6.54 -0.57
N ASP A 107 6.50 6.97 0.56
CA ASP A 107 7.26 7.17 1.79
C ASP A 107 7.85 5.85 2.30
N SER A 108 7.07 4.77 2.25
CA SER A 108 7.55 3.46 2.67
C SER A 108 8.74 3.01 1.83
N TYR A 109 8.67 3.22 0.51
CA TYR A 109 9.77 2.89 -0.39
C TYR A 109 11.01 3.77 -0.16
N LYS A 110 10.84 5.09 -0.05
CA LYS A 110 11.94 6.03 0.20
C LYS A 110 12.69 5.70 1.48
N ILE A 111 11.96 5.37 2.55
CA ILE A 111 12.55 5.03 3.85
C ILE A 111 13.41 3.77 3.76
N VAL A 112 12.88 2.72 3.12
CA VAL A 112 13.61 1.45 2.97
C VAL A 112 14.82 1.60 2.05
N THR A 113 14.69 2.38 0.98
CA THR A 113 15.76 2.63 0.01
C THR A 113 16.70 3.78 0.39
N LYS A 114 16.47 4.42 1.54
CA LYS A 114 17.26 5.56 2.06
C LYS A 114 17.36 6.74 1.07
N GLN A 115 16.28 6.99 0.33
CA GLN A 115 16.14 8.12 -0.58
C GLN A 115 15.53 9.30 0.19
N TYR A 116 16.39 10.12 0.81
CA TYR A 116 16.00 11.34 1.53
C TYR A 116 15.97 12.55 0.61
#